data_AF-A0AAV9DT83-F1
#
_entry.id   AF-A0AAV9DT83-F1
#
_cell.length_a   1.000
_cell.length_b   1.000
_cell.length_c   1.000
_cell.angle_alpha   90.00
_cell.angle_beta   90.00
_cell.angle_gamma   90.00
#
_symmetry.space_group_name_H-M   'P 1'
#
loop_
_entity.id
_entity.type
_entity.pdbx_description
1 polymer ?
#
loop_
_entity_poly.entity_id
_entity_poly.type
_entity_poly.pdbx_seq_one_letter_code
_entity_poly.pdbx_strand_id
1 'polypeptide(L)'
;MGRKWYENGKLLKKKNTFTDFIACAEYLIGNQYCSKEKLCIEGRSAGGLLIGAVLNMRPDLFKAAVAGVPFVDVLTTMLDPTIPLTTSEWEEWGDPRKEEFYFYMKSYSPVDNI
;
A
#
# COMPACT_ATOMS: atom_id res chain seq x y z
N MET A 1 -9.01 -10.99 -14.92
CA MET A 1 -9.08 -9.77 -14.08
C MET A 1 -9.99 -8.75 -14.75
N GLY A 2 -10.57 -7.80 -14.01
CA GLY A 2 -11.50 -6.80 -14.56
C GLY A 2 -11.90 -5.75 -13.51
N ARG A 3 -12.91 -4.91 -13.77
CA ARG A 3 -13.30 -3.79 -12.88
C ARG A 3 -13.51 -4.22 -11.42
N LYS A 4 -14.14 -5.38 -11.21
CA LYS A 4 -14.35 -5.95 -9.87
C LYS A 4 -13.05 -6.19 -9.09
N TRP A 5 -11.94 -6.49 -9.76
CA TRP A 5 -10.63 -6.67 -9.12
C TRP A 5 -10.13 -5.34 -8.55
N TYR A 6 -10.21 -4.28 -9.35
CA TYR A 6 -9.84 -2.92 -8.94
C TYR A 6 -10.73 -2.40 -7.80
N GLU A 7 -12.05 -2.55 -7.89
CA GLU A 7 -12.98 -2.11 -6.82
C GLU A 7 -12.76 -2.89 -5.50
N ASN A 8 -12.17 -4.08 -5.56
CA ASN A 8 -11.78 -4.84 -4.38
C ASN A 8 -10.39 -4.48 -3.84
N GLY A 9 -9.66 -3.56 -4.47
CA GLY A 9 -8.35 -3.06 -3.99
C GLY A 9 -8.35 -1.55 -3.74
N LYS A 10 -9.51 -0.99 -3.40
CA LYS A 10 -9.80 0.44 -3.38
C LYS A 10 -10.63 0.82 -2.13
N LEU A 11 -10.59 2.07 -1.68
CA LEU A 11 -11.37 2.57 -0.53
C LEU A 11 -11.20 1.66 0.71
N LEU A 12 -12.29 1.27 1.39
CA LEU A 12 -12.30 0.38 2.55
C LEU A 12 -11.89 -1.08 2.25
N LYS A 13 -11.41 -1.35 1.03
CA LYS A 13 -10.80 -2.61 0.61
C LYS A 13 -9.34 -2.45 0.19
N LYS A 14 -8.75 -1.26 0.35
CA LYS A 14 -7.37 -0.96 -0.09
C LYS A 14 -6.35 -1.96 0.45
N LYS A 15 -6.54 -2.45 1.67
CA LYS A 15 -5.61 -3.41 2.29
C LYS A 15 -5.47 -4.72 1.52
N ASN A 16 -6.43 -5.10 0.68
CA ASN A 16 -6.31 -6.25 -0.20
C ASN A 16 -5.10 -6.14 -1.14
N THR A 17 -4.77 -4.93 -1.61
CA THR A 17 -3.58 -4.69 -2.44
C THR A 17 -2.29 -5.13 -1.73
N PHE A 18 -2.17 -4.86 -0.43
CA PHE A 18 -0.97 -5.17 0.34
C PHE A 18 -0.93 -6.65 0.73
N THR A 19 -2.07 -7.20 1.17
CA THR A 19 -2.16 -8.62 1.57
C THR A 19 -1.97 -9.55 0.38
N ASP A 20 -2.48 -9.20 -0.80
CA ASP A 20 -2.27 -9.99 -2.02
C ASP A 20 -0.80 -10.00 -2.43
N PHE A 21 -0.10 -8.88 -2.27
CA PHE A 21 1.33 -8.78 -2.58
C PHE A 21 2.18 -9.61 -1.60
N ILE A 22 1.84 -9.57 -0.31
CA ILE A 22 2.44 -10.42 0.72
C ILE A 22 2.19 -11.89 0.40
N ALA A 23 0.95 -12.27 0.05
CA ALA A 23 0.61 -13.65 -0.31
C ALA A 23 1.40 -14.13 -1.54
N CYS A 24 1.63 -13.27 -2.53
CA CYS A 24 2.51 -13.58 -3.66
C CYS A 24 3.95 -13.86 -3.21
N ALA A 25 4.50 -13.04 -2.31
CA ALA A 25 5.85 -13.23 -1.78
C ALA A 25 5.97 -14.54 -1.00
N GLU A 26 5.01 -14.83 -0.12
CA GLU A 26 4.94 -16.09 0.64
C GLU A 26 4.81 -17.29 -0.28
N TYR A 27 4.00 -17.19 -1.34
CA TYR A 27 3.84 -18.25 -2.32
C TYR A 27 5.17 -18.56 -3.04
N LEU A 28 5.89 -17.53 -3.48
CA LEU A 28 7.18 -17.70 -4.16
C LEU A 28 8.22 -18.35 -3.26
N ILE A 29 8.29 -17.93 -1.99
CA ILE A 29 9.20 -18.51 -0.99
C ILE A 29 8.79 -19.95 -0.66
N GLY A 30 7.50 -20.18 -0.40
CA GLY A 30 6.96 -21.49 -0.01
C GLY A 30 7.10 -22.56 -1.10
N ASN A 31 7.06 -22.14 -2.37
CA ASN A 31 7.28 -23.03 -3.52
C ASN A 31 8.74 -23.03 -4.02
N GLN A 32 9.67 -22.48 -3.24
CA GLN A 32 11.11 -22.51 -3.51
C GLN A 32 11.51 -21.85 -4.85
N TYR A 33 10.70 -20.92 -5.37
CA TYR A 33 11.10 -20.06 -6.49
C TYR A 33 12.16 -19.03 -6.07
N CYS A 34 12.14 -18.62 -4.80
CA CYS A 34 13.15 -17.76 -4.19
C CYS A 34 13.27 -18.05 -2.69
N SER A 35 14.07 -17.25 -1.98
CA SER A 35 14.14 -17.25 -0.51
C SER A 35 14.09 -15.81 0.00
N LYS A 36 13.73 -15.62 1.27
CA LYS A 36 13.69 -14.29 1.91
C LYS A 36 15.05 -13.56 1.86
N GLU A 37 16.16 -14.30 1.81
CA GLU A 37 17.51 -13.74 1.69
C GLU A 37 17.83 -13.19 0.29
N LYS A 38 16.98 -13.50 -0.70
CA LYS A 38 17.18 -13.14 -2.11
C LYS A 38 15.98 -12.39 -2.73
N LEU A 39 14.84 -12.33 -2.06
CA LEU A 39 13.65 -11.67 -2.57
C LEU A 39 13.75 -10.15 -2.39
N CYS A 40 13.69 -9.42 -3.51
CA CYS A 40 13.64 -7.96 -3.54
C CYS A 40 12.32 -7.48 -4.12
N ILE A 41 11.84 -6.31 -3.70
CA ILE A 41 10.58 -5.72 -4.16
C ILE A 41 10.77 -4.29 -4.65
N GLU A 42 9.97 -3.87 -5.63
CA GLU A 42 10.03 -2.52 -6.20
C GLU A 42 8.62 -1.98 -6.47
N GLY A 43 8.44 -0.68 -6.27
CA GLY A 43 7.22 0.03 -6.62
C GLY A 43 7.43 1.54 -6.68
N ARG A 44 6.67 2.22 -7.55
CA ARG A 44 6.80 3.66 -7.80
C ARG A 44 5.45 4.39 -7.67
N SER A 45 5.44 5.64 -7.17
CA SER A 45 4.22 6.44 -6.99
C SER A 45 3.21 5.72 -6.06
N ALA A 46 2.00 5.39 -6.52
CA ALA A 46 1.07 4.53 -5.82
C ALA A 46 1.61 3.10 -5.58
N GLY A 47 2.53 2.62 -6.41
CA GLY A 47 3.30 1.41 -6.12
C GLY A 47 4.30 1.61 -4.98
N GLY A 48 4.74 2.84 -4.72
CA GLY A 48 5.55 3.19 -3.55
C GLY A 48 4.75 3.12 -2.25
N LEU A 49 3.45 3.44 -2.28
CA LEU A 49 2.52 3.15 -1.18
C LEU A 49 2.51 1.66 -0.87
N LEU A 50 2.36 0.82 -1.91
CA LEU A 50 2.41 -0.63 -1.75
C LEU A 50 3.69 -1.06 -1.04
N ILE A 51 4.87 -0.62 -1.50
CA ILE A 51 6.15 -0.98 -0.89
C ILE A 51 6.24 -0.49 0.56
N GLY A 52 5.86 0.75 0.85
CA GLY A 52 5.88 1.28 2.21
C GLY A 52 4.99 0.49 3.16
N ALA A 53 3.75 0.18 2.75
CA ALA A 53 2.81 -0.55 3.59
C ALA A 53 3.27 -1.99 3.87
N VAL A 54 3.76 -2.72 2.85
CA VAL A 54 4.20 -4.11 3.04
C VAL A 54 5.51 -4.21 3.84
N LEU A 55 6.39 -3.21 3.76
CA LEU A 55 7.60 -3.16 4.60
C LEU A 55 7.25 -3.01 6.08
N ASN A 56 6.20 -2.27 6.43
CA ASN A 56 5.74 -2.20 7.82
C ASN A 56 5.02 -3.49 8.26
N MET A 57 4.24 -4.11 7.37
CA MET A 57 3.46 -5.31 7.70
C MET A 57 4.30 -6.59 7.79
N ARG A 58 5.24 -6.80 6.86
CA ARG A 58 6.05 -8.02 6.71
C ARG A 58 7.49 -7.71 6.24
N PRO A 59 8.27 -6.96 7.03
CA PRO A 59 9.66 -6.65 6.69
C PRO A 59 10.54 -7.91 6.57
N ASP A 60 10.16 -8.98 7.26
CA ASP A 60 10.89 -10.26 7.32
C ASP A 60 10.96 -11.02 5.99
N LEU A 61 10.09 -10.68 5.03
CA LEU A 61 9.98 -11.38 3.74
C LEU A 61 10.98 -10.89 2.69
N PHE A 62 11.55 -9.70 2.85
CA PHE A 62 12.26 -9.01 1.78
C PHE A 62 13.69 -8.65 2.17
N LYS A 63 14.65 -9.00 1.32
CA LYS A 63 16.06 -8.64 1.53
C LYS A 63 16.35 -7.17 1.23
N ALA A 64 15.70 -6.63 0.21
CA ALA A 64 15.83 -5.24 -0.19
C ALA A 64 14.54 -4.74 -0.85
N ALA A 65 14.33 -3.43 -0.80
CA ALA A 65 13.19 -2.78 -1.43
C ALA A 65 13.61 -1.48 -2.13
N VAL A 66 12.97 -1.18 -3.26
CA VAL A 66 13.13 0.07 -4.01
C VAL A 66 11.78 0.78 -4.06
N ALA A 67 11.69 1.93 -3.40
CA ALA A 67 10.48 2.76 -3.37
C ALA A 67 10.74 4.07 -4.14
N GLY A 68 10.27 4.17 -5.38
CA GLY A 68 10.50 5.33 -6.25
C GLY A 68 9.39 6.37 -6.12
N VAL A 69 9.73 7.65 -5.90
CA VAL A 69 8.76 8.76 -5.70
C VAL A 69 7.50 8.33 -4.92
N PRO A 70 7.66 7.74 -3.72
CA PRO A 70 6.63 6.90 -3.14
C PRO A 70 5.57 7.73 -2.41
N PHE A 71 4.29 7.38 -2.60
CA PHE A 71 3.18 7.98 -1.85
C PHE A 71 3.07 7.35 -0.45
N VAL A 72 3.77 7.92 0.55
CA VAL A 72 3.93 7.28 1.88
C VAL A 72 3.33 8.07 3.04
N ASP A 73 3.09 9.37 2.86
CA ASP A 73 2.40 10.23 3.84
C ASP A 73 0.92 10.34 3.48
N VAL A 74 0.23 9.17 3.46
CA VAL A 74 -1.12 9.05 2.87
C VAL A 74 -2.12 9.85 3.69
N LEU A 75 -2.13 9.68 5.01
CA LEU A 75 -3.13 10.28 5.88
C LEU A 75 -3.03 11.82 5.86
N THR A 76 -1.84 12.36 6.09
CA THR A 76 -1.62 13.82 6.11
C THR A 76 -1.93 14.43 4.76
N THR A 77 -1.46 13.82 3.66
CA THR A 77 -1.71 14.32 2.30
C THR A 77 -3.21 14.33 1.97
N MET A 78 -3.93 13.25 2.31
CA MET A 78 -5.35 13.12 1.99
C MET A 78 -6.27 13.99 2.87
N LEU A 79 -5.78 14.47 4.01
CA LEU A 79 -6.47 15.45 4.85
C LEU A 79 -6.40 16.88 4.30
N ASP A 80 -5.39 17.20 3.48
CA ASP A 80 -5.15 18.55 2.96
C ASP A 80 -5.65 18.70 1.50
N PRO A 81 -6.80 19.37 1.28
CA PRO A 81 -7.33 19.57 -0.07
C PRO A 81 -6.55 20.60 -0.91
N THR A 82 -5.57 21.30 -0.32
CA THR A 82 -4.73 22.27 -1.04
C THR A 82 -3.59 21.60 -1.81
N ILE A 83 -3.24 20.36 -1.45
CA ILE A 83 -2.27 19.56 -2.17
C ILE A 83 -2.89 19.08 -3.50
N PRO A 84 -2.22 19.27 -4.65
CA PRO A 84 -2.71 18.78 -5.93
C PRO A 84 -3.07 17.30 -5.88
N LEU A 85 -4.13 16.92 -6.62
CA LEU A 85 -4.70 15.57 -6.71
C LEU A 85 -5.52 15.10 -5.50
N THR A 86 -5.31 15.62 -4.28
CA THR A 86 -6.01 15.14 -3.07
C THR A 86 -7.52 15.02 -3.25
N THR A 87 -8.17 16.07 -3.76
CA THR A 87 -9.63 16.09 -3.92
C THR A 87 -10.15 15.06 -4.92
N SER A 88 -9.44 14.84 -6.03
CA SER A 88 -9.77 13.79 -7.00
C SER A 88 -9.46 12.39 -6.48
N GLU A 89 -8.44 12.25 -5.65
CA GLU A 89 -7.98 10.96 -5.14
C GLU A 89 -8.78 10.47 -3.92
N TRP A 90 -9.67 11.28 -3.34
CA TRP A 90 -10.68 10.78 -2.40
C TRP A 90 -11.56 9.70 -3.01
N GLU A 91 -11.79 9.75 -4.33
CA GLU A 91 -12.49 8.66 -5.01
C GLU A 91 -11.67 7.37 -5.02
N GLU A 92 -10.34 7.43 -4.89
CA GLU A 92 -9.39 6.29 -4.87
C GLU A 92 -9.17 5.71 -3.47
N TRP A 93 -8.74 6.56 -2.54
CA TRP A 93 -8.29 6.14 -1.21
C TRP A 93 -9.39 6.30 -0.14
N GLY A 94 -10.34 7.20 -0.40
CA GLY A 94 -11.32 7.66 0.57
C GLY A 94 -11.01 9.05 1.11
N ASP A 95 -11.99 9.66 1.75
CA ASP A 95 -11.88 11.00 2.32
C ASP A 95 -11.65 10.91 3.84
N PRO A 96 -10.41 11.08 4.34
CA PRO A 96 -10.08 10.90 5.75
C PRO A 96 -10.63 12.02 6.66
N ARG A 97 -11.35 13.01 6.11
CA ARG A 97 -12.15 13.93 6.94
C ARG A 97 -13.39 13.25 7.51
N LYS A 98 -13.76 12.08 6.97
CA LYS A 98 -14.73 11.15 7.54
C LYS A 98 -14.03 10.12 8.41
N GLU A 99 -14.55 9.90 9.60
CA GLU A 99 -13.95 9.06 10.63
C GLU A 99 -13.62 7.63 10.15
N GLU A 100 -14.53 7.00 9.39
CA GLU A 100 -14.35 5.64 8.86
C GLU A 100 -13.09 5.52 7.97
N PHE A 101 -12.87 6.52 7.12
CA PHE A 101 -11.73 6.55 6.21
C PHE A 101 -10.47 7.01 6.93
N TYR A 102 -10.57 7.91 7.91
CA TYR A 102 -9.44 8.31 8.75
C TYR A 102 -8.78 7.09 9.39
N PHE A 103 -9.54 6.29 10.14
CA PHE A 103 -8.99 5.13 10.84
C PHE A 103 -8.57 4.01 9.88
N TYR A 104 -9.33 3.78 8.81
CA TYR A 104 -8.96 2.79 7.82
C TYR A 104 -7.65 3.15 7.10
N MET A 105 -7.51 4.40 6.66
CA MET A 105 -6.31 4.92 6.00
C MET A 105 -5.11 4.95 6.94
N LYS A 106 -5.30 5.43 8.16
CA LYS A 106 -4.27 5.42 9.21
C LYS A 106 -3.72 4.03 9.46
N SER A 107 -4.55 2.98 9.36
CA SER A 107 -4.10 1.60 9.60
C SER A 107 -3.16 1.02 8.54
N TYR A 108 -2.94 1.71 7.41
CA TYR A 108 -1.98 1.28 6.38
C TYR A 108 -1.06 2.39 5.87
N SER A 109 -1.29 3.65 6.24
CA SER A 109 -0.44 4.79 5.84
C SER A 109 1.00 4.53 6.29
N PRO A 110 1.98 4.44 5.37
CA PRO A 110 3.31 3.96 5.73
C PRO A 110 4.02 4.79 6.81
N VAL A 111 4.01 6.12 6.72
CA VAL A 111 4.68 6.98 7.72
C VAL A 111 4.03 6.87 9.10
N ASP A 112 2.72 6.63 9.17
CA ASP A 112 1.97 6.50 10.43
C ASP A 112 2.16 5.13 11.13
N ASN A 113 2.84 4.17 10.50
CA ASN A 113 2.99 2.80 11.00
C ASN A 113 4.46 2.32 10.99
N ILE A 114 5.43 3.25 11.07
CA ILE A 114 6.86 2.93 11.25
C ILE A 114 7.13 2.44 12.67
#